data_AF-A0A3C1L2S1-F1
#
_entry.id   AF-A0A3C1L2S1-F1
#
_cell.length_a   1.000
_cell.length_b   1.000
_cell.length_c   1.000
_cell.angle_alpha   90.00
_cell.angle_beta   90.00
_cell.angle_gamma   90.00
#
_symmetry.space_group_name_H-M   'P 1'
#
loop_
_entity.id
_entity.type
_entity.pdbx_description
1 polymer ?
#
loop_
_entity_poly.entity_id
_entity_poly.type
_entity_poly.pdbx_seq_one_letter_code
_entity_poly.pdbx_strand_id
1 'polypeptide(L)'
;VDTTQFQQGRRRNADHRHRLLFIANTMQAPQLHVAIREAISDHVTHLSSNSNSIGLGALRSWARTMVDNRSRRGWGRLFVDGKQLASVFRSMYEGIVARGMDGAGLRCLYADFLRESAAVTDDATLIEAATLYDNCAARWTDLALTPFLQGGQFGIDPTPMTAYLAAMHDRFEALKTGDTRRIEHCSEALNGLNSQLDATPPWTPSQQALLLASSSERVQALWLMERRALSKLRQWLDSTQT
;
A
#
# COMPACT_ATOMS: atom_id res chain seq x y z
N VAL A 1 31.60 8.61 12.39
CA VAL A 1 31.73 7.58 13.44
C VAL A 1 32.67 6.52 12.90
N ASP A 2 33.79 6.24 13.55
CA ASP A 2 34.66 5.12 13.12
C ASP A 2 33.95 3.79 13.41
N THR A 3 34.17 2.79 12.55
CA THR A 3 33.64 1.42 12.64
C THR A 3 33.82 0.83 14.04
N THR A 4 34.94 1.15 14.69
CA THR A 4 35.25 0.74 16.07
C THR A 4 34.27 1.30 17.08
N GLN A 5 33.97 2.59 17.01
CA GLN A 5 33.02 3.29 17.88
C GLN A 5 31.58 2.82 17.63
N PHE A 6 31.24 2.54 16.36
CA PHE A 6 29.95 1.95 15.99
C PHE A 6 29.76 0.54 16.57
N GLN A 7 30.77 -0.34 16.43
CA GLN A 7 30.75 -1.69 16.99
C GLN A 7 30.64 -1.68 18.52
N GLN A 8 31.31 -0.75 19.20
CA GLN A 8 31.16 -0.56 20.65
C GLN A 8 29.74 -0.12 21.04
N GLY A 9 29.11 0.76 20.26
CA GLY A 9 27.71 1.13 20.43
C GLY A 9 26.75 -0.05 20.24
N ARG A 10 26.97 -0.87 19.20
CA ARG A 10 26.15 -2.06 18.92
C ARG A 10 26.25 -3.12 20.02
N ARG A 11 27.43 -3.31 20.61
CA ARG A 11 27.62 -4.25 21.73
C ARG A 11 26.84 -3.83 22.98
N ARG A 12 26.61 -2.53 23.19
CA ARG A 12 25.80 -2.00 24.31
C ARG A 12 24.30 -2.21 24.12
N ASN A 13 23.83 -2.25 22.87
CA ASN A 13 22.43 -2.51 22.52
C ASN A 13 22.34 -3.69 21.53
N ALA A 14 22.58 -4.90 22.05
CA ALA A 14 22.58 -6.14 21.26
C ALA A 14 21.18 -6.70 20.97
N ASP A 15 20.12 -6.01 21.40
CA ASP A 15 18.74 -6.39 21.09
C ASP A 15 18.48 -6.21 19.59
N HIS A 16 18.05 -7.29 18.96
CA HIS A 16 17.76 -7.40 17.53
C HIS A 16 16.58 -6.51 17.09
N ARG A 17 15.82 -5.96 18.06
CA ARG A 17 14.83 -4.90 17.86
C ARG A 17 15.46 -3.53 17.55
N HIS A 18 16.72 -3.30 17.93
CA HIS A 18 17.45 -2.06 17.67
C HIS A 18 18.59 -2.30 16.68
N ARG A 19 18.23 -2.42 15.39
CA ARG A 19 19.21 -2.60 14.32
C ARG A 19 19.94 -1.28 14.05
N LEU A 20 21.19 -1.21 14.47
CA LEU A 20 22.12 -0.17 14.03
C LEU A 20 22.74 -0.60 12.70
N LEU A 21 22.71 0.28 11.70
CA LEU A 21 23.36 0.12 10.40
C LEU A 21 24.50 1.13 10.27
N PHE A 22 25.65 0.67 9.80
CA PHE A 22 26.80 1.50 9.47
C PHE A 22 27.10 1.39 7.99
N ILE A 23 27.01 2.51 7.29
CA ILE A 23 27.40 2.60 5.88
C ILE A 23 28.88 2.97 5.86
N ALA A 24 29.74 1.95 5.78
CA ALA A 24 31.19 2.12 5.85
C ALA A 24 31.79 2.76 4.60
N ASN A 25 31.15 2.53 3.44
CA ASN A 25 31.61 3.01 2.14
C ASN A 25 30.50 3.80 1.46
N THR A 26 30.82 5.01 1.00
CA THR A 26 29.98 5.76 0.06
C THR A 26 30.24 5.24 -1.35
N MET A 27 29.19 4.90 -2.08
CA MET A 27 29.31 4.55 -3.50
C MET A 27 29.77 5.76 -4.31
N GLN A 28 30.65 5.53 -5.29
CA GLN A 28 31.00 6.55 -6.27
C GLN A 28 29.87 6.66 -7.33
N ALA A 29 29.73 7.83 -7.96
CA ALA A 29 28.63 8.09 -8.90
C ALA A 29 28.45 7.03 -10.01
N PRO A 30 29.51 6.49 -10.66
CA PRO A 30 29.35 5.43 -11.66
C PRO A 30 28.75 4.13 -11.09
N GLN A 31 29.08 3.79 -9.84
CA GLN A 31 28.54 2.61 -9.16
C GLN A 31 27.07 2.83 -8.78
N LEU A 32 26.71 4.06 -8.42
CA LEU A 32 25.33 4.42 -8.11
C LEU A 32 24.44 4.36 -9.36
N HIS A 33 24.94 4.75 -10.53
CA HIS A 33 24.21 4.65 -11.79
C HIS A 33 23.85 3.19 -12.12
N VAL A 34 24.81 2.27 -11.97
CA VAL A 34 24.58 0.82 -12.15
C VAL A 34 23.57 0.31 -11.13
N ALA A 35 23.71 0.67 -9.85
CA ALA A 35 22.80 0.23 -8.80
C ALA A 35 21.36 0.72 -9.00
N ILE A 36 21.16 1.98 -9.44
CA ILE A 36 19.84 2.53 -9.79
C ILE A 36 19.22 1.70 -10.92
N ARG A 37 20.01 1.44 -11.97
CA ARG A 37 19.55 0.68 -13.13
C ARG A 37 19.14 -0.75 -12.75
N GLU A 38 19.94 -1.43 -11.94
CA GLU A 38 19.63 -2.77 -11.42
C GLU A 38 18.36 -2.75 -10.56
N ALA A 39 18.23 -1.80 -9.63
CA ALA A 39 17.04 -1.67 -8.79
C ALA A 39 15.75 -1.44 -9.60
N ILE A 40 15.79 -0.56 -10.62
CA ILE A 40 14.66 -0.31 -11.52
C ILE A 40 14.35 -1.56 -12.36
N SER A 41 15.39 -2.25 -12.87
CA SER A 41 15.24 -3.49 -13.62
C SER A 41 14.59 -4.60 -12.78
N ASP A 42 15.01 -4.75 -11.53
CA ASP A 42 14.42 -5.71 -10.59
C ASP A 42 12.96 -5.40 -10.30
N HIS A 43 12.63 -4.13 -10.04
CA HIS A 43 11.26 -3.70 -9.82
C HIS A 43 10.36 -3.99 -11.04
N VAL A 44 10.82 -3.64 -12.24
CA VAL A 44 10.11 -3.92 -13.49
C VAL A 44 9.89 -5.42 -13.67
N THR A 45 10.92 -6.24 -13.41
CA THR A 45 10.86 -7.70 -13.53
C THR A 45 9.84 -8.29 -12.55
N HIS A 46 9.91 -7.91 -11.27
CA HIS A 46 9.03 -8.45 -10.23
C HIS A 46 7.56 -8.08 -10.47
N LEU A 47 7.27 -6.81 -10.78
CA LEU A 47 5.88 -6.38 -11.01
C LEU A 47 5.29 -6.91 -12.32
N SER A 48 6.13 -7.17 -13.33
CA SER A 48 5.72 -7.74 -14.61
C SER A 48 5.60 -9.25 -14.60
N SER A 49 5.96 -9.92 -13.49
CA SER A 49 5.85 -11.38 -13.40
C SER A 49 4.41 -11.84 -13.64
N ASN A 50 4.26 -13.00 -14.28
CA ASN A 50 2.95 -13.61 -14.58
C ASN A 50 2.27 -14.23 -13.34
N SER A 51 2.62 -13.78 -12.14
CA SER A 51 2.04 -14.27 -10.89
C SER A 51 0.65 -13.69 -10.67
N ASN A 52 -0.27 -14.53 -10.19
CA ASN A 52 -1.59 -14.09 -9.73
C ASN A 52 -1.62 -13.77 -8.22
N SER A 53 -0.49 -13.93 -7.52
CA SER A 53 -0.35 -13.63 -6.09
C SER A 53 0.57 -12.45 -5.81
N ILE A 54 1.39 -12.04 -6.78
CA ILE A 54 2.36 -10.94 -6.68
C ILE A 54 2.29 -10.12 -7.98
N GLY A 55 2.64 -8.83 -7.90
CA GLY A 55 2.73 -7.96 -9.08
C GLY A 55 1.38 -7.62 -9.71
N LEU A 56 1.41 -7.22 -10.98
CA LEU A 56 0.22 -6.70 -11.66
C LEU A 56 -0.87 -7.75 -11.90
N GLY A 57 -0.50 -9.03 -12.06
CA GLY A 57 -1.46 -10.11 -12.21
C GLY A 57 -2.35 -10.27 -10.98
N ALA A 58 -1.79 -10.04 -9.79
CA ALA A 58 -2.53 -10.05 -8.53
C ALA A 58 -3.63 -8.97 -8.49
N LEU A 59 -3.35 -7.74 -8.94
CA LEU A 59 -4.36 -6.67 -8.97
C LEU A 59 -5.54 -7.04 -9.88
N ARG A 60 -5.27 -7.59 -11.07
CA ARG A 60 -6.33 -8.02 -11.98
C ARG A 60 -7.17 -9.16 -11.39
N SER A 61 -6.51 -10.13 -10.76
CA SER A 61 -7.21 -11.24 -10.09
C SER A 61 -8.07 -10.72 -8.94
N TRP A 62 -7.54 -9.81 -8.12
CA TRP A 62 -8.23 -9.22 -6.99
C TRP A 62 -9.49 -8.46 -7.41
N ALA A 63 -9.39 -7.61 -8.43
CA ALA A 63 -10.55 -6.89 -8.97
C ALA A 63 -11.68 -7.86 -9.38
N ARG A 64 -11.34 -8.94 -10.09
CA ARG A 64 -12.31 -9.95 -10.50
C ARG A 64 -12.93 -10.66 -9.29
N THR A 65 -12.12 -10.99 -8.29
CA THR A 65 -12.57 -11.69 -7.09
C THR A 65 -13.56 -10.86 -6.26
N MET A 66 -13.45 -9.53 -6.25
CA MET A 66 -14.38 -8.65 -5.53
C MET A 66 -15.84 -8.77 -6.03
N VAL A 67 -16.04 -8.99 -7.33
CA VAL A 67 -17.38 -9.06 -7.96
C VAL A 67 -17.82 -10.48 -8.30
N ASP A 68 -17.00 -11.49 -8.02
CA ASP A 68 -17.32 -12.89 -8.29
C ASP A 68 -18.32 -13.41 -7.25
N ASN A 69 -19.50 -13.81 -7.73
CA ASN A 69 -20.57 -14.41 -6.93
C ASN A 69 -20.70 -15.93 -7.12
N ARG A 70 -19.90 -16.54 -7.99
CA ARG A 70 -19.97 -17.97 -8.34
C ARG A 70 -18.95 -18.78 -7.56
N SER A 71 -17.70 -18.29 -7.54
CA SER A 71 -16.58 -19.00 -6.92
C SER A 71 -16.69 -19.03 -5.40
N ARG A 72 -16.19 -20.11 -4.78
CA ARG A 72 -16.02 -20.20 -3.33
C ARG A 72 -15.05 -19.16 -2.77
N ARG A 73 -14.17 -18.59 -3.60
CA ARG A 73 -13.23 -17.53 -3.22
C ARG A 73 -13.72 -16.13 -3.60
N GLY A 74 -14.85 -16.03 -4.32
CA GLY A 74 -15.43 -14.76 -4.73
C GLY A 74 -16.03 -14.01 -3.55
N TRP A 75 -15.78 -12.71 -3.47
CA TRP A 75 -16.21 -11.90 -2.33
C TRP A 75 -17.73 -11.79 -2.23
N GLY A 76 -18.43 -11.83 -3.36
CA GLY A 76 -19.90 -11.88 -3.35
C GLY A 76 -20.47 -13.10 -2.63
N ARG A 77 -19.74 -14.23 -2.63
CA ARG A 77 -20.12 -15.44 -1.89
C ARG A 77 -19.55 -15.49 -0.48
N LEU A 78 -18.29 -15.05 -0.31
CA LEU A 78 -17.62 -15.07 1.01
C LEU A 78 -18.28 -14.13 2.01
N PHE A 79 -18.80 -13.00 1.55
CA PHE A 79 -19.38 -11.96 2.39
C PHE A 79 -20.88 -11.84 2.17
N VAL A 80 -21.58 -12.90 1.77
CA VAL A 80 -23.03 -12.83 1.45
C VAL A 80 -23.87 -12.24 2.61
N ASP A 81 -23.47 -12.52 3.85
CA ASP A 81 -24.12 -12.01 5.06
C ASP A 81 -23.47 -10.71 5.59
N GLY A 82 -22.57 -10.09 4.83
CA GLY A 82 -21.82 -8.89 5.23
C GLY A 82 -20.78 -9.07 6.33
N LYS A 83 -20.80 -10.20 7.06
CA LYS A 83 -19.87 -10.53 8.14
C LYS A 83 -18.42 -10.51 7.68
N GLN A 84 -17.52 -10.02 8.52
CA GLN A 84 -16.07 -9.88 8.29
C GLN A 84 -15.67 -8.90 7.18
N LEU A 85 -16.61 -8.36 6.40
CA LEU A 85 -16.28 -7.43 5.32
C LEU A 85 -15.67 -6.12 5.86
N ALA A 86 -16.17 -5.62 7.00
CA ALA A 86 -15.56 -4.48 7.71
C ALA A 86 -14.09 -4.75 8.07
N SER A 87 -13.80 -5.93 8.62
CA SER A 87 -12.46 -6.35 9.02
C SER A 87 -11.51 -6.49 7.82
N VAL A 88 -12.03 -6.95 6.68
CA VAL A 88 -11.27 -7.00 5.42
C VAL A 88 -10.97 -5.59 4.90
N PHE A 89 -11.93 -4.67 4.94
CA PHE A 89 -11.69 -3.28 4.56
C PHE A 89 -10.71 -2.57 5.50
N ARG A 90 -10.76 -2.85 6.80
CA ARG A 90 -9.72 -2.44 7.75
C ARG A 90 -8.35 -2.95 7.33
N SER A 91 -8.25 -4.24 7.06
CA SER A 91 -6.98 -4.87 6.67
C SER A 91 -6.43 -4.27 5.37
N MET A 92 -7.30 -3.94 4.41
CA MET A 92 -6.94 -3.20 3.21
C MET A 92 -6.44 -1.80 3.53
N TYR A 93 -7.19 -1.03 4.32
CA TYR A 93 -6.82 0.33 4.71
C TYR A 93 -5.48 0.35 5.43
N GLU A 94 -5.30 -0.50 6.44
CA GLU A 94 -4.05 -0.59 7.19
C GLU A 94 -2.89 -1.05 6.29
N GLY A 95 -3.13 -2.04 5.42
CA GLY A 95 -2.13 -2.54 4.49
C GLY A 95 -1.65 -1.50 3.48
N ILE A 96 -2.53 -0.58 3.06
CA ILE A 96 -2.24 0.44 2.05
C ILE A 96 -1.72 1.73 2.69
N VAL A 97 -2.35 2.18 3.77
CA VAL A 97 -2.13 3.51 4.38
C VAL A 97 -1.16 3.43 5.56
N ALA A 98 -1.23 2.38 6.39
CA ALA A 98 -0.52 2.34 7.67
C ALA A 98 0.78 1.51 7.66
N ARG A 99 0.86 0.45 6.85
CA ARG A 99 1.94 -0.56 6.96
C ARG A 99 3.22 -0.12 6.24
N GLY A 100 4.13 0.56 6.96
CA GLY A 100 5.52 0.83 6.55
C GLY A 100 5.92 2.31 6.38
N MET A 101 4.94 3.22 6.53
CA MET A 101 5.05 4.69 6.72
C MET A 101 5.76 5.57 5.68
N ASP A 102 5.22 5.55 4.46
CA ASP A 102 4.98 6.68 3.54
C ASP A 102 3.55 6.63 2.95
N GLY A 103 2.81 5.54 3.21
CA GLY A 103 1.43 5.33 2.80
C GLY A 103 1.27 4.87 1.35
N ALA A 104 0.03 4.82 0.87
CA ALA A 104 -0.31 4.57 -0.54
C ALA A 104 0.37 3.35 -1.20
N GLY A 105 0.60 2.28 -0.44
CA GLY A 105 1.27 1.06 -0.94
C GLY A 105 2.74 1.28 -1.34
N LEU A 106 3.45 2.21 -0.71
CA LEU A 106 4.85 2.58 -0.95
C LEU A 106 5.10 3.32 -2.29
N ARG A 107 4.04 3.79 -2.95
CA ARG A 107 4.16 4.43 -4.27
C ARG A 107 4.77 5.82 -4.17
N CYS A 108 4.54 6.54 -3.06
CA CYS A 108 5.17 7.83 -2.79
C CYS A 108 6.68 7.67 -2.64
N LEU A 109 7.14 6.76 -1.78
CA LEU A 109 8.57 6.46 -1.60
C LEU A 109 9.24 6.02 -2.89
N TYR A 110 8.55 5.21 -3.70
CA TYR A 110 9.10 4.82 -5.00
C TYR A 110 9.17 6.01 -5.98
N ALA A 111 8.21 6.93 -5.96
CA ALA A 111 8.29 8.17 -6.74
C ALA A 111 9.45 9.06 -6.28
N ASP A 112 9.67 9.20 -4.96
CA ASP A 112 10.82 9.93 -4.41
C ASP A 112 12.15 9.32 -4.85
N PHE A 113 12.28 7.99 -4.76
CA PHE A 113 13.43 7.24 -5.28
C PHE A 113 13.68 7.55 -6.77
N LEU A 114 12.63 7.60 -7.61
CA LEU A 114 12.78 7.90 -9.04
C LEU A 114 13.21 9.35 -9.28
N ARG A 115 12.75 10.32 -8.47
CA ARG A 115 13.21 11.71 -8.57
C ARG A 115 14.66 11.87 -8.17
N GLU A 116 15.07 11.23 -7.08
CA GLU A 116 16.48 11.20 -6.66
C GLU A 116 17.36 10.53 -7.72
N SER A 117 16.86 9.43 -8.31
CA SER A 117 17.54 8.73 -9.40
C SER A 117 17.71 9.61 -10.64
N ALA A 118 16.67 10.36 -11.02
CA ALA A 118 16.71 11.29 -12.15
C ALA A 118 17.83 12.34 -11.99
N ALA A 119 18.05 12.83 -10.78
CA ALA A 119 19.12 13.80 -10.50
C ALA A 119 20.52 13.19 -10.63
N VAL A 120 20.67 11.88 -10.35
CA VAL A 120 21.94 11.16 -10.49
C VAL A 120 22.22 10.76 -11.94
N THR A 121 21.18 10.37 -12.68
CA THR A 121 21.30 9.89 -14.08
C THR A 121 21.15 11.00 -15.12
N ASP A 122 20.75 12.20 -14.71
CA ASP A 122 20.41 13.34 -15.58
C ASP A 122 19.36 12.98 -16.65
N ASP A 123 18.30 12.24 -16.26
CA ASP A 123 17.27 11.74 -17.18
C ASP A 123 15.85 12.10 -16.73
N ALA A 124 15.20 12.97 -17.49
CA ALA A 124 13.83 13.44 -17.22
C ALA A 124 12.77 12.33 -17.34
N THR A 125 13.05 11.22 -18.01
CA THR A 125 12.13 10.07 -18.13
C THR A 125 11.79 9.49 -16.75
N LEU A 126 12.74 9.53 -15.81
CA LEU A 126 12.52 9.10 -14.44
C LEU A 126 11.60 10.06 -13.65
N ILE A 127 11.61 11.36 -13.95
CA ILE A 127 10.65 12.34 -13.41
C ILE A 127 9.23 12.06 -13.92
N GLU A 128 9.09 11.74 -15.21
CA GLU A 128 7.80 11.34 -15.77
C GLU A 128 7.28 10.06 -15.10
N ALA A 129 8.15 9.07 -14.90
CA ALA A 129 7.81 7.84 -14.18
C ALA A 129 7.38 8.12 -12.73
N ALA A 130 8.12 8.99 -12.01
CA ALA A 130 7.78 9.40 -10.65
C ALA A 130 6.36 9.99 -10.58
N THR A 131 6.01 10.87 -11.53
CA THR A 131 4.67 11.47 -11.62
C THR A 131 3.58 10.42 -11.83
N LEU A 132 3.84 9.38 -12.63
CA LEU A 132 2.90 8.26 -12.79
C LEU A 132 2.74 7.47 -11.48
N TYR A 133 3.80 7.32 -10.70
CA TYR A 133 3.74 6.68 -9.39
C TYR A 133 3.01 7.50 -8.33
N ASP A 134 3.11 8.83 -8.32
CA ASP A 134 2.25 9.68 -7.47
C ASP A 134 0.75 9.47 -7.79
N ASN A 135 0.43 9.38 -9.08
CA ASN A 135 -0.94 9.12 -9.53
C ASN A 135 -1.42 7.72 -9.10
N CYS A 136 -0.53 6.72 -9.11
CA CYS A 136 -0.81 5.41 -8.52
C CYS A 136 -1.05 5.53 -7.00
N ALA A 137 -0.24 6.32 -6.30
CA ALA A 137 -0.36 6.53 -4.87
C ALA A 137 -1.73 7.12 -4.49
N ALA A 138 -2.16 8.18 -5.19
CA ALA A 138 -3.48 8.77 -5.00
C ALA A 138 -4.61 7.74 -5.17
N ARG A 139 -4.50 6.84 -6.15
CA ARG A 139 -5.50 5.79 -6.42
C ARG A 139 -5.50 4.66 -5.39
N TRP A 140 -4.33 4.28 -4.89
CA TRP A 140 -4.23 3.36 -3.77
C TRP A 140 -4.93 3.92 -2.53
N THR A 141 -4.73 5.20 -2.23
CA THR A 141 -5.39 5.89 -1.12
C THR A 141 -6.91 5.99 -1.33
N ASP A 142 -7.37 6.36 -2.52
CA ASP A 142 -8.81 6.39 -2.84
C ASP A 142 -9.46 5.01 -2.69
N LEU A 143 -8.81 3.94 -3.17
CA LEU A 143 -9.27 2.57 -2.97
C LEU A 143 -9.39 2.21 -1.48
N ALA A 144 -8.39 2.56 -0.67
CA ALA A 144 -8.37 2.27 0.76
C ALA A 144 -9.48 3.00 1.52
N LEU A 145 -9.84 4.22 1.09
CA LEU A 145 -10.84 5.05 1.73
C LEU A 145 -12.27 4.80 1.24
N THR A 146 -12.43 4.21 0.06
CA THR A 146 -13.74 3.98 -0.59
C THR A 146 -14.77 3.33 0.35
N PRO A 147 -14.46 2.25 1.09
CA PRO A 147 -15.43 1.63 2.00
C PRO A 147 -15.87 2.50 3.18
N PHE A 148 -15.10 3.54 3.51
CA PHE A 148 -15.31 4.38 4.67
C PHE A 148 -15.97 5.72 4.32
N LEU A 149 -15.62 6.30 3.18
CA LEU A 149 -16.03 7.66 2.80
C LEU A 149 -17.16 7.71 1.78
N GLN A 150 -17.35 6.66 0.98
CA GLN A 150 -18.36 6.66 -0.09
C GLN A 150 -19.66 5.96 0.28
N GLY A 151 -19.81 5.51 1.54
CA GLY A 151 -21.03 4.84 2.00
C GLY A 151 -22.31 5.64 1.69
N GLY A 152 -22.29 6.95 1.94
CA GLY A 152 -23.43 7.83 1.67
C GLY A 152 -23.85 7.88 0.19
N GLN A 153 -22.92 7.68 -0.75
CA GLN A 153 -23.23 7.63 -2.19
C GLN A 153 -24.04 6.38 -2.56
N PHE A 154 -23.98 5.35 -1.72
CA PHE A 154 -24.75 4.11 -1.86
C PHE A 154 -25.93 4.04 -0.87
N GLY A 155 -26.24 5.14 -0.17
CA GLY A 155 -27.28 5.17 0.88
C GLY A 155 -26.93 4.36 2.14
N ILE A 156 -25.65 4.03 2.34
CA ILE A 156 -25.14 3.39 3.56
C ILE A 156 -24.93 4.49 4.60
N ASP A 157 -25.40 4.27 5.83
CA ASP A 157 -25.09 5.17 6.94
C ASP A 157 -23.55 5.25 7.11
N PRO A 158 -22.91 6.42 6.89
CA PRO A 158 -21.47 6.52 6.97
C PRO A 158 -20.96 6.50 8.41
N THR A 159 -21.83 6.68 9.41
CA THR A 159 -21.44 6.90 10.81
C THR A 159 -20.56 5.77 11.36
N PRO A 160 -20.95 4.47 11.25
CA PRO A 160 -20.15 3.40 11.82
C PRO A 160 -18.77 3.30 11.17
N MET A 161 -18.69 3.45 9.85
CA MET A 161 -17.44 3.36 9.11
C MET A 161 -16.55 4.60 9.29
N THR A 162 -17.13 5.78 9.49
CA THR A 162 -16.37 7.00 9.79
C THR A 162 -15.75 6.94 11.18
N ALA A 163 -16.50 6.47 12.19
CA ALA A 163 -15.97 6.21 13.52
C ALA A 163 -14.83 5.17 13.49
N TYR A 164 -15.01 4.13 12.66
CA TYR A 164 -14.00 3.12 12.42
C TYR A 164 -12.70 3.70 11.84
N LEU A 165 -12.83 4.53 10.81
CA LEU A 165 -11.70 5.22 10.18
C LEU A 165 -10.98 6.15 11.17
N ALA A 166 -11.73 6.90 11.98
CA ALA A 166 -11.17 7.78 13.01
C ALA A 166 -10.35 6.99 14.04
N ALA A 167 -10.87 5.85 14.53
CA ALA A 167 -10.13 5.00 15.46
C ALA A 167 -8.86 4.38 14.84
N MET A 168 -8.90 4.03 13.54
CA MET A 168 -7.70 3.56 12.82
C MET A 168 -6.65 4.67 12.70
N HIS A 169 -7.08 5.90 12.40
CA HIS A 169 -6.19 7.07 12.31
C HIS A 169 -5.58 7.42 13.67
N ASP A 170 -6.37 7.42 14.74
CA ASP A 170 -5.88 7.71 16.09
C ASP A 170 -4.78 6.72 16.52
N ARG A 171 -5.00 5.44 16.23
CA ARG A 171 -4.00 4.39 16.47
C ARG A 171 -2.73 4.60 15.66
N PHE A 172 -2.86 5.06 14.41
CA PHE A 172 -1.70 5.34 13.57
C PHE A 172 -0.85 6.50 14.12
N GLU A 173 -1.48 7.58 14.59
CA GLU A 173 -0.76 8.68 15.25
C GLU A 173 -0.12 8.24 16.58
N ALA A 174 -0.79 7.33 17.33
CA ALA A 174 -0.21 6.73 18.52
C ALA A 174 1.03 5.86 18.20
N LEU A 175 1.00 5.11 17.09
CA LEU A 175 2.15 4.31 16.63
C LEU A 175 3.36 5.19 16.28
N LYS A 176 3.16 6.35 15.65
CA LYS A 176 4.25 7.30 15.33
C LYS A 176 4.97 7.82 16.57
N THR A 177 4.21 8.04 17.64
CA THR A 177 4.72 8.61 18.91
C THR A 177 5.17 7.55 19.89
N GLY A 178 4.86 6.27 19.64
CA GLY A 178 5.18 5.16 20.56
C GLY A 178 4.32 5.14 21.83
N ASP A 179 3.16 5.80 21.83
CA ASP A 179 2.25 5.82 22.97
C ASP A 179 1.51 4.48 23.12
N THR A 180 2.09 3.58 23.89
CA THR A 180 1.60 2.20 24.05
C THR A 180 0.19 2.14 24.65
N ARG A 181 -0.15 3.03 25.59
CA ARG A 181 -1.49 3.06 26.20
C ARG A 181 -2.54 3.50 25.19
N ARG A 182 -2.26 4.53 24.39
CA ARG A 182 -3.18 4.98 23.33
C ARG A 182 -3.31 3.92 22.23
N ILE A 183 -2.24 3.21 21.89
CA ILE A 183 -2.28 2.07 20.95
C ILE A 183 -3.21 0.96 21.46
N GLU A 184 -3.08 0.56 22.73
CA GLU A 184 -3.94 -0.45 23.36
C GLU A 184 -5.40 -0.02 23.37
N HIS A 185 -5.68 1.21 23.83
CA HIS A 185 -7.03 1.78 23.86
C HIS A 185 -7.69 1.79 22.48
N CYS A 186 -6.98 2.27 21.45
CA CYS A 186 -7.51 2.26 20.09
C CYS A 186 -7.73 0.84 19.56
N SER A 187 -6.88 -0.11 19.93
CA SER A 187 -7.02 -1.50 19.51
C SER A 187 -8.26 -2.16 20.11
N GLU A 188 -8.56 -1.89 21.39
CA GLU A 188 -9.80 -2.30 22.03
C GLU A 188 -11.03 -1.68 21.36
N ALA A 189 -11.00 -0.37 21.09
CA ALA A 189 -12.08 0.33 20.39
C ALA A 189 -12.35 -0.27 19.00
N LEU A 190 -11.28 -0.51 18.21
CA LEU A 190 -11.39 -1.13 16.89
C LEU A 190 -11.92 -2.57 16.94
N ASN A 191 -11.56 -3.33 17.97
CA ASN A 191 -12.09 -4.69 18.16
C ASN A 191 -13.58 -4.64 18.52
N GLY A 192 -14.00 -3.73 19.39
CA GLY A 192 -15.40 -3.51 19.72
C GLY A 192 -16.24 -3.12 18.49
N LEU A 193 -15.75 -2.17 17.69
CA LEU A 193 -16.40 -1.78 16.44
C LEU A 193 -16.48 -2.95 15.44
N ASN A 194 -15.42 -3.77 15.32
CA ASN A 194 -15.46 -4.97 14.47
C ASN A 194 -16.56 -5.94 14.92
N SER A 195 -16.65 -6.24 16.21
CA SER A 195 -17.67 -7.15 16.73
C SER A 195 -19.08 -6.60 16.49
N GLN A 196 -19.29 -5.28 16.63
CA GLN A 196 -20.58 -4.64 16.33
C GLN A 196 -20.94 -4.75 14.84
N LEU A 197 -20.00 -4.44 13.94
CA LEU A 197 -20.22 -4.50 12.49
C LEU A 197 -20.39 -5.93 11.97
N ASP A 198 -19.75 -6.91 12.60
CA ASP A 198 -19.96 -8.33 12.28
C ASP A 198 -21.32 -8.85 12.78
N ALA A 199 -21.79 -8.36 13.93
CA ALA A 199 -23.10 -8.72 14.47
C ALA A 199 -24.24 -8.05 13.71
N THR A 200 -24.04 -6.81 13.27
CA THR A 200 -25.03 -6.02 12.52
C THR A 200 -24.33 -5.26 11.40
N PRO A 201 -24.09 -5.91 10.25
CA PRO A 201 -23.47 -5.28 9.10
C PRO A 201 -24.25 -4.03 8.65
N PRO A 202 -23.58 -2.90 8.35
CA PRO A 202 -24.26 -1.64 8.06
C PRO A 202 -24.75 -1.53 6.61
N TRP A 203 -24.58 -2.57 5.79
CA TRP A 203 -24.96 -2.60 4.38
C TRP A 203 -26.03 -3.67 4.12
N THR A 204 -26.99 -3.32 3.28
CA THR A 204 -27.87 -4.31 2.63
C THR A 204 -27.12 -5.08 1.54
N PRO A 205 -27.63 -6.25 1.08
CA PRO A 205 -26.98 -7.01 0.01
C PRO A 205 -26.75 -6.21 -1.30
N SER A 206 -27.68 -5.33 -1.67
CA SER A 206 -27.53 -4.48 -2.86
C SER A 206 -26.46 -3.40 -2.67
N GLN A 207 -26.42 -2.76 -1.50
CA GLN A 207 -25.40 -1.77 -1.15
C GLN A 207 -24.00 -2.39 -1.10
N GLN A 208 -23.89 -3.60 -0.55
CA GLN A 208 -22.65 -4.35 -0.55
C GLN A 208 -22.18 -4.66 -1.97
N ALA A 209 -23.07 -5.12 -2.86
CA ALA A 209 -22.73 -5.38 -4.25
C ALA A 209 -22.22 -4.12 -4.97
N LEU A 210 -22.85 -2.96 -4.74
CA LEU A 210 -22.41 -1.67 -5.29
C LEU A 210 -21.02 -1.27 -4.76
N LEU A 211 -20.79 -1.43 -3.45
CA LEU A 211 -19.49 -1.12 -2.84
C LEU A 211 -18.37 -2.01 -3.39
N LEU A 212 -18.64 -3.31 -3.55
CA LEU A 212 -17.69 -4.27 -4.11
C LEU A 212 -17.40 -4.01 -5.60
N ALA A 213 -18.42 -3.65 -6.39
CA ALA A 213 -18.25 -3.24 -7.78
C ALA A 213 -17.40 -1.96 -7.90
N SER A 214 -17.74 -0.94 -7.12
CA SER A 214 -16.99 0.33 -7.04
C SER A 214 -15.51 0.12 -6.63
N SER A 215 -15.26 -0.80 -5.71
CA SER A 215 -13.90 -1.18 -5.30
C SER A 215 -13.16 -1.94 -6.41
N SER A 216 -13.85 -2.85 -7.11
CA SER A 216 -13.30 -3.59 -8.24
C SER A 216 -12.86 -2.67 -9.38
N GLU A 217 -13.70 -1.69 -9.75
CA GLU A 217 -13.39 -0.71 -10.79
C GLU A 217 -12.14 0.10 -10.43
N ARG A 218 -11.98 0.50 -9.17
CA ARG A 218 -10.77 1.19 -8.69
C ARG A 218 -9.52 0.34 -8.80
N VAL A 219 -9.59 -0.93 -8.42
CA VAL A 219 -8.46 -1.86 -8.59
C VAL A 219 -8.11 -2.04 -10.07
N GLN A 220 -9.10 -2.10 -10.97
CA GLN A 220 -8.85 -2.19 -12.42
C GLN A 220 -8.19 -0.91 -12.96
N ALA A 221 -8.66 0.26 -12.55
CA ALA A 221 -8.09 1.54 -12.94
C ALA A 221 -6.65 1.68 -12.42
N LEU A 222 -6.39 1.23 -11.19
CA LEU A 222 -5.06 1.18 -10.61
C LEU A 222 -4.12 0.24 -11.38
N TRP A 223 -4.60 -0.95 -11.75
CA TRP A 223 -3.83 -1.88 -12.59
C TRP A 223 -3.44 -1.26 -13.95
N LEU A 224 -4.35 -0.53 -14.60
CA LEU A 224 -4.05 0.19 -15.84
C LEU A 224 -2.98 1.27 -15.63
N MET A 225 -3.05 2.02 -14.53
CA MET A 225 -2.10 3.09 -14.20
C MET A 225 -0.70 2.51 -13.92
N GLU A 226 -0.61 1.48 -13.08
CA GLU A 226 0.66 0.83 -12.74
C GLU A 226 1.34 0.26 -13.99
N ARG A 227 0.57 -0.28 -14.94
CA ARG A 227 1.10 -0.72 -16.24
C ARG A 227 1.72 0.41 -17.05
N ARG A 228 1.11 1.60 -17.05
CA ARG A 228 1.68 2.77 -17.73
C ARG A 228 2.98 3.20 -17.08
N ALA A 229 3.02 3.26 -15.75
CA ALA A 229 4.23 3.57 -14.99
C ALA A 229 5.37 2.57 -15.30
N LEU A 230 5.08 1.27 -15.30
CA LEU A 230 6.02 0.21 -15.67
C LEU A 230 6.52 0.32 -17.12
N SER A 231 5.64 0.70 -18.05
CA SER A 231 6.03 0.91 -19.45
C SER A 231 7.03 2.06 -19.58
N LYS A 232 6.88 3.12 -18.78
CA LYS A 232 7.80 4.27 -18.77
C LYS A 232 9.17 3.86 -18.23
N LEU A 233 9.22 3.05 -17.16
CA LEU A 233 10.50 2.51 -16.65
C LEU A 233 11.20 1.59 -17.66
N ARG A 234 10.44 0.77 -18.41
CA ARG A 234 11.00 -0.06 -19.48
C ARG A 234 11.63 0.79 -20.58
N GLN A 235 10.93 1.84 -21.02
CA GLN A 235 11.46 2.79 -22.00
C GLN A 235 12.82 3.35 -21.56
N TRP A 236 12.93 3.75 -20.29
CA TRP A 236 14.18 4.25 -19.72
C TRP A 236 15.30 3.18 -19.71
N LEU A 237 14.99 1.96 -19.25
CA LEU A 237 15.95 0.83 -19.22
C LEU A 237 16.48 0.46 -20.61
N ASP A 238 15.63 0.56 -21.64
CA ASP A 238 15.99 0.24 -23.03
C ASP A 238 16.86 1.35 -23.63
N SER A 239 16.59 2.62 -23.30
CA SER A 239 17.39 3.77 -23.78
C SER A 239 18.81 3.83 -23.19
N THR A 240 19.01 3.22 -22.03
CA THR A 240 20.27 3.20 -21.28
C THR A 240 21.12 1.95 -21.53
N GLN A 241 20.75 1.10 -22.51
CA GLN A 241 21.55 -0.05 -22.96
C GLN A 241 22.57 0.28 -24.05
N THR A 242 22.54 1.50 -24.59
CA THR A 242 23.46 2.04 -25.61
C THR A 242 24.57 2.85 -24.98
#